data_AF-A0AAN0R7P4-F1
#
_entry.id   AF-A0AAN0R7P4-F1
#
_cell.length_a   1.000
_cell.length_b   1.000
_cell.length_c   1.000
_cell.angle_alpha   90.00
_cell.angle_beta   90.00
_cell.angle_gamma   90.00
#
_symmetry.space_group_name_H-M   'P 1'
#
loop_
_entity.id
_entity.type
_entity.pdbx_description
1 polymer ?
#
loop_
_entity_poly.entity_id
_entity_poly.type
_entity_poly.pdbx_seq_one_letter_code
_entity_poly.pdbx_strand_id
1 'polypeptide(L)'
;MAMRIITGPAAQQNSAAWFAWRREGIGASEAPQIMGTSKFRSSYELFRLRLGIGPPPPPNPYVDRIRARGHQLEPIARAAYEKHTGTTVTPIIAESDSIPFIRASLDGFNP
;
A
#
# COMPACT_ATOMS: atom_id res chain seq x y z
N MET A 1 -0.51 4.05 -18.88
CA MET A 1 0.63 3.15 -18.56
C MET A 1 0.05 1.77 -18.29
N ALA A 2 0.62 0.71 -18.89
CA ALA A 2 0.21 -0.65 -18.58
C ALA A 2 0.64 -1.01 -17.14
N MET A 3 -0.21 -1.75 -16.43
CA MET A 3 0.09 -2.32 -15.13
C MET A 3 -0.03 -3.84 -15.19
N ARG A 4 0.81 -4.53 -14.43
CA ARG A 4 0.74 -5.96 -14.24
C ARG A 4 0.07 -6.28 -12.90
N ILE A 5 -1.10 -6.91 -12.95
CA ILE A 5 -1.78 -7.40 -11.74
C ILE A 5 -1.03 -8.62 -11.22
N ILE A 6 -0.72 -8.63 -9.93
CA ILE A 6 0.00 -9.72 -9.28
C ILE A 6 -1.01 -10.68 -8.64
N THR A 7 -0.84 -11.97 -8.93
CA THR A 7 -1.67 -13.07 -8.44
C THR A 7 -0.90 -13.98 -7.49
N GLY A 8 -1.58 -14.91 -6.82
CA GLY A 8 -0.97 -15.89 -5.93
C GLY A 8 -0.88 -15.42 -4.47
N PRO A 9 0.02 -15.98 -3.64
CA PRO A 9 0.05 -15.71 -2.19
C PRO A 9 0.23 -14.23 -1.83
N ALA A 10 0.97 -13.47 -2.66
CA ALA A 10 1.18 -12.04 -2.44
C ALA A 10 -0.09 -11.19 -2.67
N ALA A 11 -1.07 -11.71 -3.42
CA ALA A 11 -2.33 -10.99 -3.68
C ALA A 11 -3.18 -10.81 -2.42
N GLN A 12 -2.99 -11.67 -1.41
CA GLN A 12 -3.63 -11.51 -0.11
C GLN A 12 -2.96 -10.35 0.65
N GLN A 13 -3.58 -9.17 0.62
CA GLN A 13 -3.10 -8.02 1.39
C GLN A 13 -3.03 -8.33 2.89
N ASN A 14 -2.08 -7.68 3.57
CA ASN A 14 -1.72 -7.93 4.97
C ASN A 14 -1.12 -9.31 5.28
N SER A 15 -0.83 -10.14 4.27
CA SER A 15 -0.08 -11.39 4.44
C SER A 15 1.43 -11.19 4.48
N ALA A 16 2.16 -12.16 5.02
CA ALA A 16 3.62 -12.17 4.99
C ALA A 16 4.19 -12.11 3.55
N ALA A 17 3.54 -12.80 2.60
CA ALA A 17 3.91 -12.78 1.18
C ALA A 17 3.71 -11.38 0.57
N TRP A 18 2.62 -10.70 0.92
CA TRP A 18 2.38 -9.31 0.51
C TRP A 18 3.43 -8.36 1.07
N PHE A 19 3.81 -8.51 2.35
CA PHE A 19 4.89 -7.72 2.93
C PHE A 19 6.23 -7.99 2.26
N ALA A 20 6.52 -9.23 1.87
CA ALA A 20 7.73 -9.57 1.11
C ALA A 20 7.75 -8.88 -0.25
N TRP A 21 6.65 -9.01 -1.00
CA TRP A 21 6.48 -8.30 -2.28
C TRP A 21 6.62 -6.78 -2.11
N ARG A 22 6.03 -6.15 -1.08
CA ARG A 22 6.18 -4.70 -0.86
C ARG A 22 7.61 -4.25 -0.57
N ARG A 23 8.48 -5.12 -0.06
CA ARG A 23 9.87 -4.76 0.24
C ARG A 23 10.73 -4.59 -1.00
N GLU A 24 10.38 -5.24 -2.11
CA GLU A 24 11.15 -5.23 -3.36
C GLU A 24 10.93 -3.95 -4.21
N GLY A 25 10.03 -3.05 -3.80
CA GLY A 25 9.73 -1.84 -4.56
C GLY A 25 9.16 -0.71 -3.71
N ILE A 26 8.88 0.41 -4.37
CA ILE A 26 8.26 1.61 -3.82
C ILE A 26 6.75 1.51 -4.03
N GLY A 27 5.99 1.62 -2.93
CA GLY A 27 4.54 1.61 -2.96
C GLY A 27 3.95 2.99 -3.25
N ALA A 28 2.72 3.04 -3.76
CA ALA A 28 1.97 4.29 -3.98
C ALA A 28 1.90 5.19 -2.72
N SER A 29 1.78 4.59 -1.53
CA SER A 29 1.76 5.31 -0.23
C SER A 29 3.10 5.99 0.13
N GLU A 30 4.18 5.69 -0.60
CA GLU A 30 5.51 6.27 -0.41
C GLU A 30 5.85 7.37 -1.43
N ALA A 31 5.05 7.49 -2.49
CA ALA A 31 5.26 8.49 -3.53
C ALA A 31 5.29 9.92 -2.97
N PRO A 32 4.40 10.35 -2.04
CA PRO A 32 4.47 11.70 -1.47
C PRO A 32 5.78 11.99 -0.72
N GLN A 33 6.40 10.98 -0.07
CA GLN A 33 7.70 11.16 0.57
C GLN A 33 8.79 11.44 -0.46
N ILE A 34 8.78 10.72 -1.58
CA ILE A 34 9.77 10.89 -2.67
C ILE A 34 9.58 12.24 -3.35
N MET A 35 8.33 12.65 -3.59
CA MET A 35 8.00 13.92 -4.23
C MET A 35 8.15 15.13 -3.28
N GLY A 36 8.50 14.92 -2.01
CA GLY A 36 8.66 16.01 -1.03
C GLY A 36 7.34 16.67 -0.59
N THR A 37 6.19 16.03 -0.82
CA THR A 37 4.86 16.56 -0.48
C THR A 37 4.24 15.90 0.76
N SER A 38 4.90 14.89 1.34
CA SER A 38 4.46 14.24 2.56
C SER A 38 4.66 15.11 3.80
N LYS A 39 3.63 15.19 4.65
CA LYS A 39 3.69 15.81 5.98
C LYS A 39 4.25 14.88 7.07
N PHE A 40 4.44 13.59 6.75
CA PHE A 40 4.74 12.55 7.75
C PHE A 40 6.21 12.11 7.74
N ARG A 41 6.85 12.13 6.57
CA ARG A 41 8.21 11.62 6.40
C ARG A 41 8.83 12.21 5.14
N SER A 42 10.11 12.56 5.21
CA SER A 42 10.93 13.00 4.08
C SER A 42 11.40 11.84 3.19
N SER A 43 11.90 12.18 1.99
CA SER A 43 12.55 11.22 1.09
C SER A 43 13.80 10.57 1.73
N TYR A 44 14.59 11.34 2.47
CA TYR A 44 15.80 10.83 3.13
C TYR A 44 15.48 9.83 4.26
N GLU A 45 14.45 10.10 5.05
CA GLU A 45 14.00 9.15 6.08
C GLU A 45 13.44 7.87 5.47
N LEU A 46 12.72 7.96 4.33
CA LEU A 46 12.29 6.79 3.59
C LEU A 46 13.48 5.96 3.08
N PHE A 47 14.50 6.62 2.51
CA PHE A 47 15.73 5.97 2.07
C PHE A 47 16.41 5.20 3.20
N ARG A 48 16.63 5.84 4.35
CA ARG A 48 17.22 5.18 5.53
C ARG A 48 16.39 3.97 5.98
N LEU A 49 15.07 4.13 6.05
CA LEU A 49 14.15 3.05 6.45
C LEU A 49 14.24 1.86 5.48
N ARG A 50 14.29 2.12 4.17
CA ARG A 50 14.37 1.07 3.14
C ARG A 50 15.70 0.34 3.13
N LEU A 51 16.79 1.00 3.55
CA LEU A 51 18.11 0.39 3.67
C LEU A 51 18.44 -0.15 5.07
N GLY A 52 17.53 -0.02 6.04
CA GLY A 52 17.81 -0.42 7.42
C GLY A 52 18.91 0.42 8.10
N ILE A 53 19.08 1.67 7.67
CA ILE A 53 20.10 2.58 8.23
C ILE A 53 19.54 3.25 9.48
N GLY A 54 20.15 2.94 10.63
CA GLY A 54 19.78 3.50 11.92
C GLY A 54 18.66 2.73 12.62
N PRO A 55 18.27 3.16 13.83
CA PRO A 55 17.23 2.48 14.60
C PRO A 55 15.87 2.60 13.89
N PRO A 56 14.98 1.59 14.03
CA PRO A 56 13.62 1.71 13.54
C PRO A 56 12.89 2.88 14.23
N PRO A 57 11.89 3.49 13.57
CA PRO A 57 11.04 4.47 14.23
C PRO A 57 10.45 3.90 15.52
N PRO A 58 10.35 4.69 16.60
CA PRO A 58 9.77 4.21 17.84
C PRO A 58 8.31 3.76 17.59
N PRO A 59 7.84 2.71 18.30
CA PRO A 59 6.45 2.30 18.22
C PRO A 59 5.51 3.47 18.53
N ASN A 60 4.43 3.59 17.77
CA ASN A 60 3.41 4.62 18.01
C ASN A 60 2.03 3.95 18.13
N PRO A 61 1.61 3.60 19.36
CA PRO A 61 0.34 2.90 19.59
C PRO A 61 -0.89 3.63 19.03
N TYR A 62 -0.84 4.96 18.94
CA TYR A 62 -1.94 5.74 18.35
C TYR A 62 -2.05 5.50 16.85
N VAL A 63 -0.91 5.55 16.13
CA VAL A 63 -0.87 5.27 14.69
C VAL A 63 -1.27 3.82 14.42
N ASP A 64 -0.83 2.88 15.25
CA ASP A 64 -1.17 1.46 15.11
C ASP A 64 -2.68 1.22 15.30
N ARG A 65 -3.31 1.87 16.28
CA ARG A 65 -4.77 1.82 16.47
C ARG A 65 -5.54 2.40 15.28
N ILE A 66 -5.07 3.51 14.71
CA ILE A 66 -5.70 4.12 13.53
C ILE A 66 -5.63 3.17 12.32
N ARG A 67 -4.47 2.54 12.08
CA ARG A 67 -4.29 1.55 11.00
C ARG A 67 -5.17 0.32 11.22
N ALA A 68 -5.20 -0.22 12.43
CA ALA A 68 -6.04 -1.37 12.77
C ALA A 68 -7.53 -1.08 12.53
N ARG A 69 -8.00 0.10 12.94
CA ARG A 69 -9.37 0.56 12.65
C ARG A 69 -9.61 0.70 11.14
N GLY A 70 -8.65 1.22 10.40
CA GLY A 70 -8.71 1.29 8.93
C GLY A 70 -8.94 -0.08 8.30
N HIS A 71 -8.11 -1.08 8.63
CA HIS A 71 -8.26 -2.44 8.13
C HIS A 71 -9.61 -3.08 8.46
N GLN A 72 -10.14 -2.81 9.66
CA GLN A 72 -11.46 -3.32 10.06
C GLN A 72 -12.60 -2.68 9.26
N LEU A 73 -12.48 -1.40 8.92
CA LEU A 73 -13.51 -0.64 8.23
C LEU A 73 -13.43 -0.74 6.70
N GLU A 74 -12.29 -1.12 6.13
CA GLU A 74 -12.08 -1.18 4.69
C GLU A 74 -13.09 -2.08 3.95
N PRO A 75 -13.42 -3.31 4.41
CA PRO A 75 -14.44 -4.13 3.76
C PRO A 75 -15.84 -3.49 3.82
N ILE A 76 -16.16 -2.80 4.91
CA ILE A 76 -17.44 -2.10 5.09
C ILE A 76 -17.52 -0.90 4.13
N ALA A 77 -16.43 -0.14 4.01
CA ALA A 77 -16.34 0.99 3.10
C ALA A 77 -16.47 0.54 1.63
N ARG A 78 -15.81 -0.57 1.27
CA ARG A 78 -15.93 -1.18 -0.07
C ARG A 78 -17.37 -1.59 -0.37
N ALA A 79 -18.02 -2.32 0.53
CA ALA A 79 -19.42 -2.72 0.35
C ALA A 79 -20.39 -1.51 0.22
N ALA A 80 -20.13 -0.44 0.97
CA ALA A 80 -20.90 0.80 0.87
C ALA A 80 -20.69 1.49 -0.50
N TYR A 81 -19.45 1.52 -0.99
CA TYR A 81 -19.11 2.03 -2.33
C TYR A 81 -19.83 1.23 -3.43
N GLU A 82 -19.78 -0.10 -3.36
CA GLU A 82 -20.44 -0.98 -4.35
C GLU A 82 -21.96 -0.78 -4.35
N LYS A 83 -22.57 -0.70 -3.17
CA LYS A 83 -24.01 -0.41 -3.03
C LYS A 83 -24.38 0.96 -3.59
N HIS A 84 -23.53 1.96 -3.38
CA HIS A 84 -23.81 3.33 -3.80
C HIS A 84 -23.64 3.53 -5.31
N THR A 85 -22.62 2.90 -5.90
CA THR A 85 -22.25 3.10 -7.31
C THR A 85 -22.81 2.04 -8.25
N GLY A 86 -23.26 0.89 -7.73
CA GLY A 86 -23.61 -0.29 -8.53
C GLY A 86 -22.39 -1.00 -9.15
N THR A 87 -21.17 -0.56 -8.85
CA THR A 87 -19.93 -1.11 -9.41
C THR A 87 -19.28 -2.04 -8.41
N THR A 88 -19.12 -3.32 -8.75
CA THR A 88 -18.36 -4.28 -7.95
C THR A 88 -16.87 -4.04 -8.12
N VAL A 89 -16.12 -4.01 -7.01
CA VAL A 89 -14.68 -3.78 -6.99
C VAL A 89 -13.97 -4.83 -6.15
N THR A 90 -12.80 -5.27 -6.58
CA THR A 90 -11.98 -6.23 -5.81
C THR A 90 -10.63 -5.62 -5.45
N PRO A 91 -10.10 -5.91 -4.24
CA PRO A 91 -8.76 -5.46 -3.89
C PRO A 91 -7.74 -6.21 -4.76
N ILE A 92 -6.77 -5.47 -5.29
CA ILE A 92 -5.67 -6.05 -6.09
C ILE A 92 -4.34 -5.45 -5.67
N ILE A 93 -3.26 -6.12 -6.05
CA ILE A 93 -1.94 -5.51 -6.09
C ILE A 93 -1.45 -5.50 -7.53
N ALA A 94 -0.73 -4.45 -7.90
CA ALA A 94 -0.20 -4.30 -9.24
C ALA A 94 1.15 -3.57 -9.21
N GLU A 95 1.91 -3.73 -10.28
CA GLU A 95 3.14 -3.00 -10.51
C GLU A 95 3.17 -2.41 -11.91
N SER A 96 3.99 -1.38 -12.12
CA SER A 96 4.18 -0.79 -13.44
C SER A 96 4.86 -1.80 -14.35
N ASP A 97 4.29 -2.01 -15.54
CA ASP A 97 4.85 -2.92 -16.54
C ASP A 97 6.22 -2.42 -17.07
N SER A 98 6.38 -1.09 -17.17
CA SER A 98 7.62 -0.46 -17.63
C SER A 98 8.66 -0.20 -16.52
N ILE A 99 8.22 -0.04 -15.26
CA ILE A 99 9.09 0.29 -14.12
C ILE A 99 8.72 -0.59 -12.92
N PRO A 100 9.12 -1.88 -12.89
CA PRO A 100 8.57 -2.88 -11.95
C PRO A 100 8.80 -2.63 -10.45
N PHE A 101 9.74 -1.75 -10.09
CA PHE A 101 9.89 -1.34 -8.70
C PHE A 101 8.78 -0.37 -8.24
N ILE A 102 7.99 0.22 -9.15
CA ILE A 102 6.82 1.04 -8.83
C ILE A 102 5.62 0.12 -8.66
N ARG A 103 5.03 0.12 -7.46
CA ARG A 103 4.01 -0.84 -7.02
C ARG A 103 2.83 -0.15 -6.36
N ALA A 104 1.65 -0.75 -6.46
CA ALA A 104 0.43 -0.26 -5.82
C ALA A 104 -0.35 -1.41 -5.18
N SER A 105 -0.93 -1.13 -4.01
CA SER A 105 -1.91 -1.99 -3.34
C SER A 105 -3.21 -1.22 -3.35
N LEU A 106 -4.18 -1.70 -4.12
CA LEU A 106 -5.44 -1.01 -4.39
C LEU A 106 -6.54 -1.65 -3.53
N ASP A 107 -7.29 -0.82 -2.81
CA ASP A 107 -8.36 -1.28 -1.93
C ASP A 107 -9.60 -1.75 -2.72
N GLY A 108 -9.72 -1.33 -3.98
CA GLY A 108 -10.77 -1.75 -4.90
C GLY A 108 -10.40 -1.42 -6.35
N PHE A 109 -10.68 -2.34 -7.26
CA PHE A 109 -10.45 -2.23 -8.69
C PHE A 109 -11.62 -2.86 -9.47
N ASN A 110 -12.09 -2.16 -10.49
CA ASN A 110 -13.02 -2.65 -11.49
C ASN A 110 -12.29 -2.55 -12.85
N PRO A 111 -12.08 -3.66 -13.58
CA PRO A 111 -11.34 -3.69 -14.85
C PRO A 111 -11.92 -2.83 -15.97
#